data_AF-R0M258-F1
#
_entry.id   AF-R0M258-F1
#
_cell.length_a   1.000
_cell.length_b   1.000
_cell.length_c   1.000
_cell.angle_alpha   90.00
_cell.angle_beta   90.00
_cell.angle_gamma   90.00
#
_symmetry.space_group_name_H-M   'P 1'
#
loop_
_entity.id
_entity.type
_entity.pdbx_description
1 polymer ?
#
loop_
_entity_poly.entity_id
_entity_poly.type
_entity_poly.pdbx_seq_one_letter_code
_entity_poly.pdbx_strand_id
1 'polypeptide(L)' 'MGEKSFKRSQEGQVEIHPLEAGKIWSRWLENIRDWCLSRQLWWDHRIPAYKSPSWEVVYWADKTRCHFKLVQREKVC' A
#
# COMPACT_ATOMS: atom_id res chain seq x y z
N MET A 1 -6.34 1.40 -4.84
CA MET A 1 -6.45 2.16 -3.57
C MET A 1 -6.71 3.63 -3.83
N GLY A 2 -5.89 4.30 -4.65
CA GLY A 2 -6.03 5.73 -4.97
C GLY A 2 -7.40 6.14 -5.49
N GLU A 3 -7.97 5.39 -6.44
CA GLU A 3 -9.29 5.67 -7.03
C GLU A 3 -10.44 5.69 -5.99
N LYS A 4 -10.38 4.77 -5.00
CA LYS A 4 -11.34 4.71 -3.90
C LYS A 4 -11.24 5.96 -3.01
N SER A 5 -10.03 6.41 -2.73
CA SER A 5 -9.80 7.63 -1.95
C SER A 5 -10.27 8.87 -2.72
N PHE A 6 -10.00 8.93 -4.03
CA PHE A 6 -10.44 10.03 -4.90
C PHE A 6 -11.96 10.15 -4.93
N LYS A 7 -12.66 9.03 -5.12
CA LYS A 7 -14.13 8.99 -5.14
C LYS A 7 -14.74 9.51 -3.83
N ARG A 8 -14.24 9.07 -2.68
CA ARG A 8 -14.72 9.54 -1.36
C ARG A 8 -14.48 11.03 -1.12
N SER A 9 -13.38 11.55 -1.63
CA SER A 9 -13.07 12.98 -1.56
C SER A 9 -14.04 13.81 -2.40
N GLN A 10 -14.42 13.32 -3.59
CA GLN A 10 -15.40 13.99 -4.47
C GLN A 10 -16.83 13.90 -3.96
N GLU A 11 -17.19 12.79 -3.31
CA GLU A 11 -18.48 12.60 -2.65
C GLU A 11 -18.67 13.46 -1.38
N GLY A 12 -17.67 14.25 -0.99
CA GLY A 12 -17.73 15.11 0.20
C GLY A 12 -17.70 14.34 1.52
N GLN A 13 -17.34 13.06 1.50
CA GLN A 13 -17.20 12.25 2.73
C GLN A 13 -15.95 12.63 3.54
N VAL A 14 -15.02 13.37 2.92
CA VAL A 14 -13.79 13.87 3.54
C VAL A 14 -13.73 15.37 3.32
N GLU A 15 -13.81 16.12 4.40
CA GLU A 15 -13.61 17.58 4.38
C GLU A 15 -12.12 17.90 4.52
N ILE A 16 -11.59 18.67 3.58
CA ILE A 16 -10.18 19.04 3.54
C ILE A 16 -10.06 20.52 3.90
N HIS A 17 -9.35 20.80 4.98
CA HIS A 17 -9.08 22.16 5.44
C HIS A 17 -7.59 22.50 5.28
N PRO A 18 -7.26 23.69 4.74
CA PRO A 18 -8.16 24.71 4.16
C PRO A 18 -8.75 24.30 2.79
N LEU A 19 -9.87 24.91 2.36
CA LEU A 19 -10.60 24.52 1.14
C LEU A 19 -9.74 24.49 -0.13
N GLU A 20 -8.75 25.38 -0.23
CA GLU A 20 -7.85 25.47 -1.37
C GLU A 20 -6.97 24.20 -1.52
N ALA A 21 -6.67 23.53 -0.42
CA ALA A 21 -5.89 22.31 -0.41
C ALA A 21 -6.61 21.13 -1.07
N GLY A 22 -7.94 21.19 -1.22
CA GLY A 22 -8.71 20.17 -1.94
C GLY A 22 -8.28 20.01 -3.40
N LYS A 23 -7.93 21.12 -4.08
CA LYS A 23 -7.42 21.07 -5.48
C LYS A 23 -6.06 20.36 -5.56
N ILE A 24 -5.20 20.63 -4.58
CA ILE A 24 -3.87 20.00 -4.50
C ILE A 24 -4.04 18.51 -4.24
N TRP A 25 -4.89 18.14 -3.29
CA TRP A 25 -5.20 16.75 -2.98
C TRP A 25 -5.68 15.95 -4.19
N SER A 26 -6.64 16.47 -4.95
CA SER A 26 -7.13 15.83 -6.18
C SER A 26 -6.01 15.64 -7.21
N ARG A 27 -5.18 16.66 -7.42
CA ARG A 27 -4.04 16.60 -8.34
C ARG A 27 -3.02 15.50 -7.97
N TRP A 28 -2.79 15.26 -6.67
CA TRP A 28 -1.91 14.17 -6.23
C TRP A 28 -2.50 12.79 -6.50
N LEU A 29 -3.81 12.63 -6.38
CA LEU A 29 -4.49 11.35 -6.55
C LEU A 29 -4.73 10.96 -8.02
N GLU A 30 -4.87 11.94 -8.92
CA GLU A 30 -5.15 11.71 -10.35
C GLU A 30 -4.06 10.87 -11.05
N ASN A 31 -2.78 10.99 -10.65
CA ASN A 31 -1.65 10.32 -11.30
C ASN A 31 -0.81 9.49 -10.32
N ILE A 32 -1.45 8.85 -9.33
CA ILE A 32 -0.75 8.03 -8.36
C ILE A 32 -0.15 6.76 -9.00
N ARG A 33 1.09 6.43 -8.65
CA ARG A 33 1.78 5.21 -9.10
C ARG A 33 1.92 4.21 -7.95
N ASP A 34 2.26 2.97 -8.27
CA ASP A 34 2.55 1.95 -7.25
C ASP A 34 3.69 2.41 -6.33
N TRP A 35 3.44 2.34 -5.04
CA TRP A 35 4.40 2.74 -4.02
C TRP A 35 5.21 1.53 -3.54
N CYS A 36 6.53 1.58 -3.75
CA CYS A 36 7.44 0.58 -3.22
C CYS A 36 7.57 0.73 -1.70
N LEU A 37 7.00 -0.21 -0.95
CA LEU A 37 7.04 -0.22 0.51
C LEU A 37 8.31 -0.87 1.08
N SER A 38 8.95 -1.77 0.32
CA SER A 38 10.18 -2.45 0.76
C SER A 38 11.37 -1.51 0.80
N ARG A 39 12.12 -1.54 1.91
CA ARG A 39 13.33 -0.73 2.12
C ARG A 39 14.36 -1.53 2.90
N GLN A 40 15.64 -1.37 2.55
CA GLN A 40 16.76 -1.95 3.30
C GLN A 40 17.25 -0.94 4.36
N LEU A 41 16.54 -0.86 5.48
CA LEU A 41 16.85 0.05 6.60
C LEU A 41 17.23 -0.74 7.85
N TRP A 42 18.05 -0.15 8.71
CA TRP A 42 18.50 -0.77 9.96
C TRP A 42 17.54 -0.48 11.12
N TRP A 43 16.90 0.70 11.11
CA TRP A 43 15.99 1.17 12.15
C TRP A 43 14.61 1.39 11.55
N ASP A 44 13.87 0.31 11.33
CA ASP A 44 12.49 0.37 10.86
C ASP A 44 11.68 -0.84 11.37
N HIS A 45 10.37 -0.77 11.18
CA HIS A 45 9.44 -1.85 11.47
C HIS A 45 9.64 -3.01 10.47
N ARG A 46 9.85 -4.22 11.00
CA ARG A 46 9.98 -5.41 10.16
C ARG A 46 8.65 -5.76 9.50
N ILE A 47 8.69 -5.92 8.18
CA ILE A 47 7.54 -6.40 7.40
C ILE A 47 7.25 -7.86 7.79
N PRO A 48 6.01 -8.22 8.17
CA PRO A 48 5.64 -9.58 8.59
C PRO A 48 5.43 -10.51 7.38
N ALA A 49 6.47 -10.65 6.57
CA ALA A 49 6.52 -11.51 5.40
C ALA A 49 7.56 -12.62 5.62
N TYR A 50 7.17 -13.85 5.35
CA TYR A 50 8.00 -15.04 5.58
C TYR A 50 8.17 -15.82 4.30
N LYS A 51 9.35 -16.40 4.11
CA LYS A 51 9.69 -17.17 2.92
C LYS A 51 9.61 -18.67 3.21
N SER A 52 9.02 -19.45 2.30
CA SER A 52 9.06 -20.91 2.39
C SER A 52 10.48 -21.44 2.16
N PRO A 53 10.84 -22.60 2.75
CA PRO A 53 12.11 -23.26 2.47
C PRO A 53 12.30 -23.63 0.99
N SER A 54 11.21 -23.80 0.22
CA SER A 54 11.25 -24.06 -1.22
C SER A 54 11.53 -22.82 -2.07
N TRP A 55 11.63 -21.63 -1.47
CA TRP A 55 11.88 -20.34 -2.14
C TRP A 55 10.79 -19.89 -3.14
N GLU A 56 9.67 -20.60 -3.20
CA GLU A 56 8.57 -20.37 -4.15
C GLU A 56 7.48 -19.43 -3.62
N VAL A 57 7.32 -19.33 -2.29
CA VAL A 57 6.18 -18.66 -1.68
C VAL A 57 6.64 -17.67 -0.61
N VAL A 58 6.05 -16.47 -0.64
CA VAL A 58 6.10 -15.50 0.45
C VAL A 58 4.70 -15.41 1.05
N TYR A 59 4.55 -15.69 2.35
CA TYR A 59 3.26 -15.60 3.03
C TYR A 59 3.26 -14.48 4.07
N TRP A 60 2.08 -13.92 4.30
CA TRP A 60 1.83 -12.87 5.28
C TRP A 60 1.21 -13.49 6.53
N ALA A 61 1.78 -13.17 7.70
CA ALA A 61 1.22 -13.64 8.97
C ALA A 61 0.48 -12.50 9.68
N ASP A 62 -0.80 -12.72 9.99
CA ASP A 62 -1.51 -12.01 11.06
C ASP A 62 -1.66 -12.97 12.26
N LYS A 63 -1.79 -12.43 13.48
CA LYS A 63 -1.86 -13.16 14.77
C LYS A 63 -2.89 -14.29 14.80
N THR A 64 -3.83 -14.33 13.87
CA THR A 64 -4.91 -15.32 13.78
C THR A 64 -5.01 -16.05 12.43
N ARG A 65 -4.28 -15.64 11.38
CA ARG A 65 -4.37 -16.28 10.03
C ARG A 65 -3.05 -16.20 9.25
N CYS A 66 -2.64 -17.33 8.68
CA CYS A 66 -1.60 -17.37 7.64
C CYS A 66 -2.28 -17.18 6.27
N HIS A 67 -2.15 -16.00 5.67
CA HIS A 67 -2.63 -15.76 4.32
C HIS A 67 -1.54 -16.16 3.33
N PHE A 68 -1.70 -17.33 2.70
CA PHE A 68 -0.85 -17.79 1.62
C PHE A 68 -1.24 -17.05 0.34
N LYS A 69 -0.46 -16.04 -0.04
CA LYS A 69 -0.56 -15.45 -1.37
C LYS A 69 0.70 -15.83 -2.12
N LEU A 70 0.55 -16.61 -3.19
CA LEU A 70 1.64 -16.86 -4.13
C LEU A 70 2.06 -15.51 -4.72
N VAL A 71 3.13 -14.93 -4.22
CA VAL A 71 3.74 -13.74 -4.82
C VAL A 71 4.56 -14.25 -6.00
N GLN A 72 3.98 -14.22 -7.20
CA GLN A 72 4.74 -14.43 -8.43
C GLN A 72 5.92 -13.44 -8.48
N ARG A 73 7.06 -13.96 -8.92
CA ARG A 73 8.42 -13.39 -8.85
C ARG A 73 8.62 -12.03 -9.55
N GLU A 74 7.59 -11.43 -10.13
CA GLU A 74 7.79 -10.42 -11.18
C GLU A 74 8.02 -9.00 -10.70
N LYS A 75 7.75 -8.66 -9.44
CA LYS A 75 8.01 -7.29 -8.92
C LYS A 75 8.36 -7.29 -7.44
N VAL A 76 9.42 -8.00 -7.09
CA VAL A 76 10.27 -7.50 -5.98
C VAL A 76 11.13 -6.44 -6.66
N CYS A 77 11.04 -5.20 -6.19
CA CYS A 77 11.66 -4.01 -6.78
C CYS A 77 13.09 -4.24 -7.28
#